data_AF-R1EXI3-F1
#
_entry.id   AF-R1EXI3-F1
#
_cell.length_a   1.000
_cell.length_b   1.000
_cell.length_c   1.000
_cell.angle_alpha   90.00
_cell.angle_beta   90.00
_cell.angle_gamma   90.00
#
_symmetry.space_group_name_H-M   'P 1'
#
loop_
_entity.id
_entity.type
_entity.pdbx_description
1 polymer ?
#
loop_
_entity_poly.entity_id
_entity_poly.type
_entity_poly.pdbx_seq_one_letter_code
_entity_poly.pdbx_strand_id
1 'polypeptide(L)'
;MRILIKGGVWKNTEDEILKAAVMKYGKNQWSRISSLLVRKSAKQCKARWHEWLDPSIKKTEWSREEEEKLLHLAKLMPTQWRTIAPIVGRTAAQCLEHYERLLDQATRRGASADGDASAADDPRRLRPGEIDPNPESKPARPDPVDMDDDEKEMLSEARARLANTRGKKAKRKAREKQLEESRRLAALQKRRELKAAGIEVASRARKVRGIDYNSEIPFQKTAPAGYFDTTGEDASAEAQSRGEEGGFKATLKSKLDAPNKDAAEAKARKADAEKLKRRREEALPDVIAQINKQNELMAMKKRGRLMLPPPQVTDRELEAVVKASASGLLEDSGSDAARLLTASYDATPAAGASARTPRAAAGGGGDAVLEEAAAQAAMIASDTPLLGGESAPLASLGDFSGVTPRPKGLTQQTPNPLAAAATPGGMTPSAGGGGG
;
A
#
# COMPACT_ATOMS: atom_id res chain seq x y z
N MET A 1 20.47 16.12 -29.69
CA MET A 1 19.41 16.37 -28.68
C MET A 1 18.77 15.01 -28.37
N ARG A 2 19.02 14.39 -27.21
CA ARG A 2 18.34 13.12 -26.87
C ARG A 2 16.90 13.45 -26.52
N ILE A 3 15.95 13.03 -27.36
CA ILE A 3 14.52 13.13 -27.04
C ILE A 3 14.23 12.05 -25.99
N LEU A 4 14.27 12.41 -24.70
CA LEU A 4 13.79 11.52 -23.65
C LEU A 4 12.27 11.46 -23.76
N ILE A 5 11.75 10.35 -24.28
CA ILE A 5 10.31 10.04 -24.21
C ILE A 5 9.97 9.88 -22.72
N LYS A 6 9.26 10.87 -22.17
CA LYS A 6 8.83 10.89 -20.77
C LYS A 6 7.56 10.07 -20.61
N GLY A 7 7.54 9.17 -19.62
CA GLY A 7 6.38 8.35 -19.30
C GLY A 7 6.69 6.86 -19.25
N GLY A 8 5.68 6.06 -19.59
CA GLY A 8 5.69 4.62 -19.42
C GLY A 8 5.20 4.20 -18.04
N VAL A 9 5.15 2.89 -17.85
CA VAL A 9 4.68 2.25 -16.60
C VAL A 9 5.51 2.71 -15.39
N TRP A 10 4.82 2.84 -14.26
CA TRP A 10 5.41 3.12 -12.95
C TRP A 10 6.03 1.87 -12.35
N LYS A 11 7.28 1.97 -11.91
CA LYS A 11 7.98 0.92 -11.15
C LYS A 11 7.90 1.20 -9.64
N ASN A 12 8.05 0.17 -8.82
CA ASN A 12 8.00 0.32 -7.37
C ASN A 12 9.12 1.23 -6.85
N THR A 13 10.34 1.12 -7.39
CA THR A 13 11.43 2.08 -7.13
C THR A 13 11.06 3.55 -7.39
N GLU A 14 10.39 3.86 -8.50
CA GLU A 14 9.96 5.22 -8.82
C GLU A 14 8.91 5.73 -7.82
N ASP A 15 7.96 4.88 -7.43
CA ASP A 15 6.92 5.20 -6.45
C ASP A 15 7.52 5.45 -5.06
N GLU A 16 8.50 4.65 -4.61
CA GLU A 16 9.18 4.85 -3.32
C GLU A 16 10.01 6.14 -3.30
N ILE A 17 10.72 6.45 -4.39
CA ILE A 17 11.41 7.74 -4.53
C ILE A 17 10.41 8.90 -4.51
N LEU A 18 9.26 8.75 -5.18
CA LEU A 18 8.21 9.76 -5.20
C LEU A 18 7.64 10.01 -3.80
N LYS A 19 7.35 8.95 -3.03
CA LYS A 19 6.93 9.07 -1.62
C LYS A 19 7.96 9.81 -0.78
N ALA A 20 9.23 9.39 -0.82
CA ALA A 20 10.30 10.03 -0.06
C ALA A 20 10.52 11.49 -0.48
N ALA A 21 10.40 11.80 -1.77
CA ALA A 21 10.50 13.16 -2.29
C ALA A 21 9.33 14.04 -1.84
N VAL A 22 8.10 13.53 -1.81
CA VAL A 22 6.94 14.24 -1.27
C VAL A 22 7.09 14.48 0.23
N MET A 23 7.61 13.52 0.99
CA MET A 23 7.92 13.71 2.42
C MET A 23 8.93 14.87 2.65
N LYS A 24 9.91 15.03 1.74
CA LYS A 24 10.93 16.08 1.86
C LYS A 24 10.51 17.45 1.31
N TYR A 25 9.81 17.48 0.16
CA TYR A 25 9.53 18.71 -0.60
C TYR A 25 8.05 19.15 -0.56
N GLY A 26 7.16 18.30 -0.07
CA GLY A 26 5.71 18.55 -0.02
C GLY A 26 5.01 18.42 -1.38
N LYS A 27 3.68 18.65 -1.39
CA LYS A 27 2.78 18.43 -2.55
C LYS A 27 2.72 19.59 -3.55
N ASN A 28 3.56 20.63 -3.39
CA ASN A 28 3.52 21.84 -4.23
C ASN A 28 4.73 21.96 -5.17
N GLN A 29 5.81 21.20 -4.94
CA GLN A 29 7.08 21.32 -5.66
C GLN A 29 7.33 20.19 -6.67
N TRP A 30 6.34 19.90 -7.52
CA TRP A 30 6.39 18.76 -8.47
C TRP A 30 7.55 18.80 -9.47
N SER A 31 7.97 19.99 -9.91
CA SER A 31 9.13 20.13 -10.81
C SER A 31 10.42 19.62 -10.13
N ARG A 32 10.61 19.97 -8.86
CA ARG A 32 11.75 19.52 -8.07
C ARG A 32 11.70 18.00 -7.84
N ILE A 33 10.53 17.47 -7.54
CA ILE A 33 10.31 16.03 -7.37
C ILE A 33 10.62 15.28 -8.67
N SER A 34 10.08 15.72 -9.81
CA SER A 34 10.34 15.09 -11.10
C SER A 34 11.82 15.10 -11.51
N SER A 35 12.60 16.06 -11.03
CA SER A 35 14.05 16.07 -11.29
C SER A 35 14.84 14.96 -10.59
N LEU A 36 14.21 14.21 -9.67
CA LEU A 36 14.76 12.99 -9.07
C LEU A 36 14.38 11.73 -9.85
N LEU A 37 13.40 11.81 -10.75
CA LEU A 37 12.88 10.69 -11.54
C LEU A 37 13.19 10.93 -13.01
N VAL A 38 14.19 10.22 -13.56
CA VAL A 38 14.78 10.53 -14.88
C VAL A 38 13.75 10.52 -16.02
N ARG A 39 12.79 9.58 -15.98
CA ARG A 39 11.83 9.34 -17.06
C ARG A 39 10.41 9.85 -16.78
N LYS A 40 10.17 10.50 -15.64
CA LYS A 40 8.83 10.97 -15.25
C LYS A 40 8.78 12.49 -15.18
N SER A 41 7.74 13.07 -15.77
CA SER A 41 7.50 14.52 -15.75
C SER A 41 6.81 14.98 -14.46
N ALA A 42 6.85 16.28 -14.18
CA ALA A 42 6.16 16.88 -13.03
C ALA A 42 4.64 16.62 -13.04
N LYS A 43 4.01 16.65 -14.23
CA LYS A 43 2.58 16.36 -14.38
C LYS A 43 2.28 14.90 -14.03
N GLN A 44 3.09 13.97 -14.53
CA GLN A 44 2.97 12.53 -14.24
C GLN A 44 3.19 12.24 -12.75
N CYS A 45 4.19 12.87 -12.11
CA CYS A 45 4.41 12.72 -10.66
C CYS A 45 3.21 13.21 -9.84
N LYS A 46 2.61 14.34 -10.24
CA LYS A 46 1.43 14.90 -9.58
C LYS A 46 0.22 13.98 -9.75
N ALA A 47 -0.05 13.52 -10.98
CA ALA A 47 -1.14 12.61 -11.28
C ALA A 47 -0.99 11.29 -10.52
N ARG A 48 0.19 10.65 -10.60
CA ARG A 48 0.51 9.42 -9.85
C ARG A 48 0.28 9.57 -8.35
N TRP A 49 0.64 10.72 -7.78
CA TRP A 49 0.39 10.98 -6.36
C TRP A 49 -1.11 10.97 -6.05
N HIS A 50 -1.90 11.78 -6.76
CA HIS A 50 -3.32 11.94 -6.47
C HIS A 50 -4.20 10.76 -6.93
N GLU A 51 -3.72 9.92 -7.84
CA GLU A 51 -4.46 8.76 -8.36
C GLU A 51 -4.09 7.45 -7.67
N TRP A 52 -2.86 7.31 -7.17
CA TRP A 52 -2.41 6.04 -6.59
C TRP A 52 -1.69 6.17 -5.24
N LEU A 53 -0.86 7.18 -4.99
CA LEU A 53 0.02 7.18 -3.81
C LEU A 53 -0.52 7.91 -2.58
N ASP A 54 -1.50 8.81 -2.72
CA ASP A 54 -2.04 9.56 -1.59
C ASP A 54 -2.69 8.58 -0.59
N PRO A 55 -2.29 8.58 0.69
CA PRO A 55 -2.84 7.67 1.70
C PRO A 55 -4.36 7.81 1.92
N SER A 56 -4.97 8.92 1.48
CA SER A 56 -6.43 9.09 1.52
C SER A 56 -7.19 8.22 0.52
N ILE A 57 -6.49 7.62 -0.46
CA ILE A 57 -7.10 6.80 -1.50
C ILE A 57 -7.36 5.39 -0.95
N LYS A 58 -8.63 5.00 -0.91
CA LYS A 58 -9.02 3.63 -0.54
C LYS A 58 -8.67 2.67 -1.68
N LYS A 59 -7.83 1.68 -1.38
CA LYS A 59 -7.48 0.56 -2.29
C LYS A 59 -8.09 -0.77 -1.86
N THR A 60 -8.99 -0.74 -0.88
CA THR A 60 -9.76 -1.89 -0.43
C THR A 60 -10.83 -2.25 -1.44
N GLU A 61 -11.43 -3.43 -1.30
CA GLU A 61 -12.59 -3.86 -2.08
C GLU A 61 -13.75 -2.86 -1.96
N TRP A 62 -14.64 -2.87 -2.96
CA TRP A 62 -15.83 -2.03 -3.00
C TRP A 62 -16.88 -2.59 -2.03
N SER A 63 -17.46 -1.70 -1.23
CA SER A 63 -18.61 -2.07 -0.40
C SER A 63 -19.91 -1.88 -1.18
N ARG A 64 -20.94 -2.68 -0.86
CA ARG A 64 -22.25 -2.57 -1.49
C ARG A 64 -22.85 -1.16 -1.40
N GLU A 65 -22.67 -0.48 -0.26
CA GLU A 65 -23.11 0.91 -0.07
C GLU A 65 -22.38 1.90 -1.01
N GLU A 66 -21.10 1.65 -1.31
CA GLU A 66 -20.32 2.45 -2.26
C GLU A 66 -20.79 2.21 -3.71
N GLU A 67 -21.16 0.98 -4.06
CA GLU A 67 -21.66 0.60 -5.39
C GLU A 67 -23.06 1.16 -5.68
N GLU A 68 -23.98 1.02 -4.73
CA GLU A 68 -25.33 1.60 -4.78
C GLU A 68 -25.26 3.12 -4.98
N LYS A 69 -24.40 3.80 -4.21
CA LYS A 69 -24.16 5.24 -4.35
C LYS A 69 -23.55 5.60 -5.71
N LEU A 70 -22.62 4.78 -6.21
CA LEU A 70 -21.96 5.00 -7.50
C LEU A 70 -22.97 4.93 -8.65
N LEU A 71 -23.80 3.90 -8.70
CA LEU A 71 -24.83 3.72 -9.73
C LEU A 71 -25.86 4.86 -9.69
N HIS A 72 -26.33 5.23 -8.49
CA HIS A 72 -27.26 6.33 -8.32
C HIS A 72 -26.70 7.66 -8.84
N LEU A 73 -25.45 7.99 -8.47
CA LEU A 73 -24.81 9.23 -8.90
C LEU A 73 -24.47 9.23 -10.40
N ALA A 74 -24.10 8.07 -10.97
CA ALA A 74 -23.86 7.93 -12.41
C ALA A 74 -25.13 8.18 -13.23
N LYS A 75 -26.29 7.76 -12.71
CA LYS A 75 -27.61 8.04 -13.30
C LYS A 75 -27.98 9.52 -13.24
N LEU A 76 -27.70 10.19 -12.13
CA LEU A 76 -28.01 11.63 -11.95
C LEU A 76 -27.05 12.55 -12.71
N MET A 77 -25.77 12.21 -12.74
CA MET A 77 -24.71 13.01 -13.36
C MET A 77 -23.93 12.15 -14.39
N PRO A 78 -24.47 11.95 -15.60
CA PRO A 78 -23.85 11.09 -16.61
C PRO A 78 -22.42 11.51 -16.93
N THR A 79 -21.47 10.57 -16.88
CA THR A 79 -20.04 10.73 -17.25
C THR A 79 -19.22 11.75 -16.43
N GLN A 80 -19.77 12.32 -15.35
CA GLN A 80 -19.08 13.34 -14.53
C GLN A 80 -18.25 12.75 -13.39
N TRP A 81 -17.32 11.84 -13.71
CA TRP A 81 -16.57 11.05 -12.72
C TRP A 81 -15.75 11.88 -11.73
N ARG A 82 -15.24 13.05 -12.15
CA ARG A 82 -14.49 13.96 -11.25
C ARG A 82 -15.38 14.60 -10.17
N THR A 83 -16.67 14.79 -10.46
CA THR A 83 -17.66 15.32 -9.51
C THR A 83 -18.18 14.21 -8.60
N ILE A 84 -18.35 13.01 -9.14
CA ILE A 84 -18.85 11.83 -8.41
C ILE A 84 -17.80 11.31 -7.41
N ALA A 85 -16.53 11.25 -7.81
CA ALA A 85 -15.44 10.65 -7.03
C ALA A 85 -15.32 11.17 -5.58
N PRO A 86 -15.31 12.50 -5.32
CA PRO A 86 -15.28 13.03 -3.96
C PRO A 86 -16.49 12.61 -3.09
N ILE A 87 -17.66 12.39 -3.68
CA ILE A 87 -18.90 12.01 -2.98
C ILE A 87 -18.89 10.53 -2.60
N VAL A 88 -18.37 9.68 -3.50
CA VAL A 88 -18.19 8.23 -3.24
C VAL A 88 -16.99 7.97 -2.32
N GLY A 89 -15.98 8.84 -2.34
CA GLY A 89 -14.75 8.72 -1.56
C GLY A 89 -13.71 7.79 -2.19
N ARG A 90 -13.70 7.70 -3.53
CA ARG A 90 -12.75 6.93 -4.36
C ARG A 90 -12.17 7.84 -5.44
N THR A 91 -11.18 7.39 -6.21
CA THR A 91 -10.65 8.19 -7.33
C THR A 91 -11.57 8.10 -8.55
N ALA A 92 -11.55 9.12 -9.42
CA ALA A 92 -12.40 9.14 -10.62
C ALA A 92 -12.12 7.95 -11.55
N ALA A 93 -10.86 7.52 -11.66
CA ALA A 93 -10.48 6.34 -12.44
C ALA A 93 -11.07 5.05 -11.83
N GLN A 94 -10.96 4.87 -10.51
CA GLN A 94 -11.57 3.73 -9.81
C GLN A 94 -13.08 3.69 -10.00
N CYS A 95 -13.76 4.83 -9.89
CA CYS A 95 -15.21 4.92 -10.08
C CYS A 95 -15.64 4.51 -11.49
N LEU A 96 -14.95 4.99 -12.52
CA LEU A 96 -15.24 4.65 -13.91
C LEU A 96 -15.02 3.16 -14.18
N GLU A 97 -13.84 2.63 -13.81
CA GLU A 97 -13.50 1.21 -14.02
C GLU A 97 -14.49 0.29 -13.32
N HIS A 98 -14.87 0.61 -12.08
CA HIS A 98 -15.82 -0.20 -11.34
C HIS A 98 -17.25 -0.10 -11.89
N TYR A 99 -17.68 1.09 -12.32
CA TYR A 99 -18.97 1.27 -12.98
C TYR A 99 -19.07 0.45 -14.26
N GLU A 100 -18.07 0.52 -15.13
CA GLU A 100 -18.02 -0.28 -16.36
C GLU A 100 -18.04 -1.79 -16.04
N ARG A 101 -17.28 -2.21 -15.03
CA ARG A 101 -17.28 -3.59 -14.54
C ARG A 101 -18.66 -4.05 -14.05
N LEU A 102 -19.44 -3.18 -13.40
CA LEU A 102 -20.80 -3.49 -12.96
C LEU A 102 -21.77 -3.62 -14.15
N LEU A 103 -21.67 -2.73 -15.15
CA LEU A 103 -22.47 -2.83 -16.38
C LEU A 103 -22.13 -4.11 -17.18
N ASP A 104 -20.85 -4.45 -17.29
CA ASP A 104 -20.40 -5.66 -17.99
C ASP A 104 -20.89 -6.94 -17.26
N GLN A 105 -20.89 -6.95 -15.93
CA GLN A 105 -21.45 -8.08 -15.16
C GLN A 105 -22.96 -8.22 -15.37
N ALA A 106 -23.69 -7.10 -15.42
CA ALA A 106 -25.12 -7.09 -15.62
C ALA A 106 -25.52 -7.55 -17.03
N THR A 107 -24.85 -7.04 -18.06
CA THR A 107 -25.05 -7.44 -19.46
C THR A 107 -24.68 -8.90 -19.71
N ARG A 108 -23.56 -9.39 -19.16
CA ARG A 108 -23.18 -10.81 -19.25
C ARG A 108 -24.19 -11.74 -18.58
N ARG A 109 -24.78 -11.33 -17.45
CA ARG A 109 -25.82 -12.11 -16.76
C ARG A 109 -27.13 -12.18 -17.55
N GLY A 110 -27.46 -11.12 -18.28
CA GLY A 110 -28.59 -11.09 -19.23
C GLY A 110 -28.34 -11.88 -20.52
N ALA A 111 -27.10 -11.90 -21.01
CA ALA A 111 -26.70 -12.56 -22.26
C ALA A 111 -26.36 -14.06 -22.12
N SER A 112 -26.32 -14.61 -20.91
CA SER A 112 -26.10 -16.06 -20.66
C SER A 112 -27.18 -17.01 -21.25
N ALA A 113 -28.12 -16.50 -22.06
CA ALA A 113 -29.09 -17.29 -22.80
C ALA A 113 -28.66 -17.60 -24.26
N ASP A 114 -27.79 -16.79 -24.87
CA ASP A 114 -27.33 -17.01 -26.26
C ASP A 114 -25.81 -16.90 -26.33
N GLY A 115 -25.17 -18.03 -26.59
CA GLY A 115 -23.71 -18.17 -26.60
C GLY A 115 -23.03 -17.38 -27.70
N ASP A 116 -21.77 -17.02 -27.39
CA ASP A 116 -20.74 -16.50 -28.30
C ASP A 116 -20.75 -14.99 -28.58
N ALA A 117 -20.24 -14.22 -27.61
CA ALA A 117 -19.51 -12.98 -27.90
C ALA A 117 -18.09 -13.16 -27.40
N SER A 118 -17.17 -13.43 -28.33
CA SER A 118 -15.74 -13.62 -28.03
C SER A 118 -15.19 -12.46 -27.19
N ALA A 119 -14.68 -12.75 -26.00
CA ALA A 119 -14.01 -11.78 -25.13
C ALA A 119 -12.70 -11.19 -25.73
N ALA A 120 -12.37 -11.56 -26.97
CA ALA A 120 -11.17 -11.21 -27.70
C ALA A 120 -11.26 -9.85 -28.41
N ASP A 121 -12.47 -9.34 -28.64
CA ASP A 121 -12.72 -8.13 -29.44
C ASP A 121 -13.37 -7.00 -28.62
N ASP A 122 -13.01 -6.89 -27.34
CA ASP A 122 -13.39 -5.73 -26.51
C ASP A 122 -12.60 -4.49 -26.97
N PRO A 123 -13.25 -3.47 -27.58
CA PRO A 123 -12.58 -2.27 -28.09
C PRO A 123 -11.87 -1.45 -27.01
N ARG A 124 -12.13 -1.72 -25.72
CA ARG A 124 -11.49 -1.05 -24.58
C ARG A 124 -10.11 -1.61 -24.24
N ARG A 125 -9.76 -2.81 -24.72
CA ARG A 125 -8.46 -3.43 -24.45
C ARG A 125 -7.42 -2.84 -25.40
N LEU A 126 -6.34 -2.28 -24.82
CA LEU A 126 -5.21 -1.73 -25.57
C LEU A 126 -4.73 -2.74 -26.61
N ARG A 127 -4.63 -2.27 -27.87
CA ARG A 127 -4.09 -3.10 -28.94
C ARG A 127 -2.60 -3.34 -28.69
N PRO A 128 -2.04 -4.49 -29.09
CA PRO A 128 -0.60 -4.73 -28.98
C PRO A 128 0.19 -3.59 -29.65
N GLY A 129 0.98 -2.85 -28.86
CA GLY A 129 1.77 -1.70 -29.32
C GLY A 129 1.22 -0.31 -28.97
N GLU A 130 0.00 -0.22 -28.44
CA GLU A 130 -0.58 1.05 -27.98
C GLU A 130 -0.08 1.42 -26.57
N ILE A 131 0.21 2.72 -26.37
CA ILE A 131 0.63 3.25 -25.07
C ILE A 131 -0.63 3.57 -24.27
N ASP A 132 -0.71 3.04 -23.06
CA ASP A 132 -1.78 3.37 -22.12
C ASP A 132 -1.90 4.89 -21.90
N PRO A 133 -3.08 5.49 -22.10
CA PRO A 133 -3.33 6.90 -21.82
C PRO A 133 -3.23 7.28 -20.34
N ASN A 134 -3.51 6.36 -19.39
CA ASN A 134 -3.48 6.67 -17.95
C ASN A 134 -2.72 5.64 -17.09
N PRO A 135 -1.39 5.48 -17.30
CA PRO A 135 -0.58 4.54 -16.55
C PRO A 135 -0.44 4.91 -15.06
N GLU A 136 -0.76 6.15 -14.67
CA GLU A 136 -0.73 6.65 -13.30
C GLU A 136 -1.74 5.99 -12.37
N SER A 137 -2.82 5.42 -12.91
CA SER A 137 -3.86 4.72 -12.14
C SER A 137 -3.54 3.24 -11.85
N LYS A 138 -2.56 2.66 -12.55
CA LYS A 138 -2.26 1.22 -12.50
C LYS A 138 -1.28 0.84 -11.38
N PRO A 139 -1.31 -0.40 -10.85
CA PRO A 139 -0.32 -0.87 -9.90
C PRO A 139 1.12 -0.74 -10.42
N ALA A 140 2.06 -0.46 -9.52
CA ALA A 140 3.47 -0.39 -9.89
C ALA A 140 4.02 -1.78 -10.25
N ARG A 141 4.93 -1.84 -11.22
CA ARG A 141 5.67 -3.07 -11.51
C ARG A 141 6.66 -3.37 -10.39
N PRO A 142 6.72 -4.62 -9.89
CA PRO A 142 7.75 -5.04 -8.97
C PRO A 142 9.15 -4.81 -9.55
N ASP A 143 10.09 -4.52 -8.66
CA ASP A 143 11.47 -4.26 -9.03
C ASP A 143 12.14 -5.58 -9.48
N PRO A 144 12.86 -5.61 -10.62
CA PRO A 144 13.60 -6.79 -11.04
C PRO A 144 14.73 -7.11 -10.06
N VAL A 145 15.11 -8.39 -9.95
CA VAL A 145 16.19 -8.82 -9.05
C VAL A 145 17.52 -8.18 -9.44
N ASP A 146 17.82 -8.15 -10.74
CA ASP A 146 18.94 -7.41 -11.28
C ASP A 146 18.44 -6.07 -11.82
N MET A 147 18.62 -5.03 -11.00
CA MET A 147 18.29 -3.65 -11.34
C MET A 147 19.27 -3.13 -12.38
N ASP A 148 18.78 -2.39 -13.36
CA ASP A 148 19.66 -1.75 -14.34
C ASP A 148 20.51 -0.64 -13.70
N ASP A 149 21.57 -0.23 -14.39
CA ASP A 149 22.46 0.83 -13.89
C ASP A 149 21.72 2.17 -13.76
N ASP A 150 20.75 2.44 -14.64
CA ASP A 150 19.90 3.63 -14.61
C ASP A 150 19.09 3.71 -13.30
N GLU A 151 18.49 2.60 -12.84
CA GLU A 151 17.75 2.56 -11.58
C GLU A 151 18.67 2.66 -10.35
N LYS A 152 19.82 1.98 -10.39
CA LYS A 152 20.83 2.07 -9.33
C LYS A 152 21.36 3.50 -9.19
N GLU A 153 21.66 4.16 -10.31
CA GLU A 153 22.10 5.55 -10.35
C GLU A 153 20.99 6.47 -9.81
N MET A 154 19.75 6.30 -10.29
CA MET A 154 18.59 7.06 -9.81
C MET A 154 18.39 6.95 -8.30
N LEU A 155 18.50 5.75 -7.73
CA LEU A 155 18.43 5.52 -6.28
C LEU A 155 19.58 6.20 -5.52
N SER A 156 20.80 6.11 -6.05
CA SER A 156 21.97 6.74 -5.44
C SER A 156 21.86 8.27 -5.44
N GLU A 157 21.37 8.84 -6.54
CA GLU A 157 21.13 10.27 -6.68
C GLU A 157 20.01 10.73 -5.74
N ALA A 158 18.91 9.99 -5.67
CA ALA A 158 17.82 10.25 -4.75
C ALA A 158 18.33 10.28 -3.30
N ARG A 159 19.07 9.26 -2.85
CA ARG A 159 19.67 9.21 -1.50
C ARG A 159 20.55 10.43 -1.23
N ALA A 160 21.44 10.79 -2.16
CA ALA A 160 22.32 11.94 -2.02
C ALA A 160 21.55 13.28 -1.95
N ARG A 161 20.52 13.46 -2.79
CA ARG A 161 19.69 14.66 -2.80
C ARG A 161 18.81 14.75 -1.56
N LEU A 162 18.28 13.64 -1.05
CA LEU A 162 17.50 13.60 0.19
C LEU A 162 18.36 13.87 1.43
N ALA A 163 19.59 13.36 1.49
CA ALA A 163 20.52 13.65 2.60
C ALA A 163 21.01 15.11 2.61
N ASN A 164 21.09 15.75 1.43
CA ASN A 164 21.61 17.11 1.35
C ASN A 164 20.60 18.18 1.82
N THR A 165 20.98 18.93 2.85
CA THR A 165 20.24 20.10 3.38
C THR A 165 21.04 21.40 3.25
N ARG A 166 22.33 21.33 2.92
CA ARG A 166 23.26 22.48 2.92
C ARG A 166 23.38 23.10 1.53
N GLY A 167 23.23 24.42 1.47
CA GLY A 167 23.46 25.21 0.25
C GLY A 167 24.94 25.40 -0.10
N LYS A 168 25.21 26.04 -1.24
CA LYS A 168 26.58 26.29 -1.75
C LYS A 168 27.46 27.05 -0.75
N LYS A 169 26.93 28.11 -0.11
CA LYS A 169 27.66 28.94 0.85
C LYS A 169 28.09 28.16 2.10
N ALA A 170 27.18 27.35 2.65
CA ALA A 170 27.48 26.50 3.82
C ALA A 170 28.55 25.45 3.49
N LYS A 171 28.47 24.80 2.32
CA LYS A 171 29.50 23.85 1.86
C LYS A 171 30.87 24.52 1.66
N ARG A 172 30.89 25.72 1.05
CA ARG A 172 32.13 26.50 0.88
C ARG A 172 32.76 26.86 2.22
N LYS A 173 31.96 27.40 3.15
CA LYS A 173 32.43 27.80 4.49
C LYS A 173 32.96 26.60 5.29
N ALA A 174 32.33 25.43 5.17
CA ALA A 174 32.82 24.20 5.81
C ALA A 174 34.20 23.78 5.28
N ARG A 175 34.40 23.81 3.95
CA ARG A 175 35.72 23.52 3.35
C ARG A 175 36.77 24.56 3.72
N GLU A 176 36.39 25.83 3.76
CA GLU A 176 37.27 26.92 4.18
C GLU A 176 37.74 26.74 5.62
N LYS A 177 36.84 26.42 6.55
CA LYS A 177 37.18 26.09 7.95
C LYS A 177 38.15 24.90 8.03
N GLN A 178 37.91 23.83 7.26
CA GLN A 178 38.80 22.67 7.24
C GLN A 178 40.19 23.03 6.69
N LEU A 179 40.26 23.83 5.63
CA LEU A 179 41.54 24.29 5.08
C LEU A 179 42.27 25.23 6.04
N GLU A 180 41.55 26.08 6.77
CA GLU A 180 42.11 26.95 7.79
C GLU A 180 42.70 26.14 8.96
N GLU A 181 41.99 25.12 9.44
CA GLU A 181 42.49 24.19 10.45
C GLU A 181 43.75 23.46 9.97
N SER A 182 43.74 22.93 8.74
CA SER A 182 44.92 22.29 8.14
C SER A 182 46.11 23.25 8.01
N ARG A 183 45.88 24.48 7.55
CA ARG A 183 46.92 25.53 7.46
C ARG A 183 47.47 25.88 8.83
N ARG A 184 46.61 26.00 9.85
CA ARG A 184 47.01 26.28 11.23
C ARG A 184 47.89 25.16 11.79
N LEU A 185 47.52 23.90 11.58
CA LEU A 185 48.32 22.75 12.03
C LEU A 185 49.68 22.70 11.33
N ALA A 186 49.73 22.90 10.02
CA ALA A 186 50.98 22.94 9.26
C ALA A 186 51.90 24.10 9.70
N ALA A 187 51.33 25.29 9.94
CA ALA A 187 52.10 26.44 10.44
C ALA A 187 52.61 26.21 11.87
N LEU A 188 51.81 25.57 12.74
CA LEU A 188 52.23 25.19 14.08
C LEU A 188 53.36 24.17 14.06
N GLN A 189 53.27 23.16 13.19
CA GLN A 189 54.33 22.18 13.00
C GLN A 189 55.64 22.85 12.59
N LYS A 190 55.61 23.67 11.53
CA LYS A 190 56.81 24.42 11.08
C LYS A 190 57.39 25.30 12.18
N ARG A 191 56.55 26.01 12.94
CA ARG A 191 57.00 26.85 14.05
C ARG A 191 57.63 26.02 15.18
N ARG A 192 57.10 24.83 15.48
CA ARG A 192 57.69 23.91 16.47
C ARG A 192 59.04 23.39 15.99
N GLU A 193 59.17 23.00 14.73
CA GLU A 193 60.43 22.52 14.15
C GLU A 193 61.51 23.62 14.17
N LEU A 194 61.18 24.85 13.76
CA LEU A 194 62.11 25.97 13.83
C LEU A 194 62.52 26.30 15.28
N LYS A 195 61.56 26.31 16.21
CA LYS A 195 61.85 26.55 17.63
C LYS A 195 62.71 25.43 18.23
N ALA A 196 62.47 24.17 17.86
CA ALA A 196 63.28 23.03 18.28
C ALA A 196 64.71 23.09 17.72
N ALA A 197 64.87 23.64 16.51
CA ALA A 197 66.18 23.94 15.92
C ALA A 197 66.83 25.21 16.49
N GLY A 198 66.20 25.90 17.45
CA GLY A 198 66.72 27.12 18.07
C GLY A 198 66.60 28.39 17.20
N ILE A 199 65.86 28.33 16.09
CA ILE A 199 65.67 29.47 15.19
C ILE A 199 64.46 30.29 15.65
N GLU A 200 64.72 31.45 16.23
CA GLU A 200 63.67 32.39 16.63
C GLU A 200 63.17 33.20 15.42
N VAL A 201 61.98 32.85 14.92
CA VAL A 201 61.31 33.65 13.89
C VAL A 201 60.34 34.63 14.55
N ALA A 202 60.65 35.92 14.43
CA ALA A 202 59.75 36.98 14.85
C ALA A 202 58.42 36.89 14.06
N SER A 203 57.30 36.82 14.77
CA SER A 203 55.98 36.88 14.13
C SER A 203 55.73 38.30 13.62
N ARG A 204 55.40 38.45 12.34
CA ARG A 204 54.91 39.72 11.81
C ARG A 204 53.59 40.09 12.51
N ALA A 205 53.59 41.20 13.24
CA ALA A 205 52.37 41.73 13.85
C ALA A 205 51.35 42.04 12.75
N ARG A 206 50.19 41.38 12.81
CA ARG A 206 49.07 41.76 11.95
C ARG A 206 48.37 42.95 12.59
N LYS A 207 48.00 43.94 11.77
CA LYS A 207 47.14 45.04 12.21
C LYS A 207 45.75 44.46 12.51
N VAL A 208 45.47 44.20 13.79
CA VAL A 208 44.18 43.68 14.23
C VAL A 208 43.18 44.84 14.17
N ARG A 209 42.10 44.68 13.40
CA ARG A 209 40.97 45.60 13.42
C ARG A 209 40.02 45.13 14.52
N GLY A 210 40.15 45.68 15.72
CA GLY A 210 39.35 45.31 16.89
C GLY A 210 40.18 45.18 18.17
N ILE A 211 39.62 44.51 19.17
CA ILE A 211 40.24 44.24 20.47
C ILE A 211 41.12 42.98 20.37
N ASP A 212 42.33 43.05 20.93
CA ASP A 212 43.17 41.87 21.09
C ASP A 212 42.86 41.20 22.43
N TYR A 213 42.15 40.08 22.34
CA TYR A 213 41.69 39.28 23.48
C TYR A 213 42.82 38.70 24.33
N ASN A 214 44.05 38.65 23.81
CA ASN A 214 45.19 38.12 24.55
C ASN A 214 45.93 39.20 25.36
N SER A 215 45.84 40.48 24.98
CA SER A 215 46.55 41.57 25.67
C SER A 215 45.70 42.27 26.72
N GLU A 216 44.38 42.30 26.55
CA GLU A 216 43.46 42.98 27.46
C GLU A 216 42.18 42.17 27.65
N ILE A 217 41.49 42.38 28.78
CA ILE A 217 40.17 41.80 29.04
C ILE A 217 39.14 42.65 28.29
N PRO A 218 38.52 42.15 27.20
CA PRO A 218 37.59 42.95 26.42
C PRO A 218 36.38 43.34 27.26
N PHE A 219 36.01 44.63 27.22
CA PHE A 219 34.85 45.17 27.94
C PHE A 219 34.81 44.78 29.42
N GLN A 220 35.98 44.83 30.08
CA GLN A 220 36.09 44.54 31.51
C GLN A 220 35.07 45.35 32.32
N LYS A 221 34.20 44.63 33.03
CA LYS A 221 33.34 45.20 34.07
C LYS A 221 33.91 44.74 35.40
N THR A 222 34.39 45.67 36.20
CA THR A 222 34.82 45.37 37.55
C THR A 222 33.61 44.96 38.39
N ALA A 223 33.80 43.98 39.29
CA ALA A 223 32.76 43.65 40.24
C ALA A 223 32.46 44.89 41.10
N PRO A 224 31.18 45.23 41.34
CA PRO A 224 30.85 46.35 42.21
C PRO A 224 31.41 46.08 43.61
N ALA A 225 31.95 47.12 44.25
CA ALA A 225 32.49 47.00 45.60
C ALA A 225 31.41 46.49 46.56
N GLY A 226 31.69 45.37 47.23
CA GLY A 226 30.83 44.76 48.22
C GLY A 226 31.16 45.23 49.65
N TYR A 227 30.40 44.73 50.62
CA TYR A 227 30.63 45.00 52.05
C TYR A 227 31.78 44.17 52.65
N PHE A 228 32.33 43.21 51.90
CA PHE A 228 33.42 42.33 52.33
C PHE A 228 34.72 42.68 51.59
N ASP A 229 35.85 42.62 52.31
CA ASP A 229 37.19 42.82 51.74
C ASP A 229 37.65 41.56 50.99
N THR A 230 37.86 41.68 49.67
CA THR A 230 38.26 40.59 48.78
C THR A 230 39.75 40.60 48.43
N THR A 231 40.53 41.55 48.96
CA THR A 231 41.95 41.75 48.57
C THR A 231 42.83 40.53 48.86
N GLY A 232 42.56 39.79 49.95
CA GLY A 232 43.28 38.56 50.29
C GLY A 232 42.90 37.34 49.44
N GLU A 233 41.67 37.32 48.92
CA GLU A 233 41.16 36.22 48.07
C GLU A 233 41.76 36.32 46.66
N ASP A 234 41.85 37.53 46.10
CA ASP A 234 42.46 37.78 44.79
C ASP A 234 43.94 37.35 44.77
N ALA A 235 44.70 37.69 45.83
CA ALA A 235 46.10 37.27 45.97
C ALA A 235 46.24 35.75 46.10
N SER A 236 45.32 35.09 46.79
CA SER A 236 45.30 33.64 46.94
C SER A 236 44.93 32.92 45.63
N ALA A 237 43.96 33.45 44.88
CA ALA A 237 43.58 32.97 43.56
C ALA A 237 44.71 33.16 42.54
N GLU A 238 45.41 34.30 42.59
CA GLU A 238 46.57 34.56 41.73
C GLU A 238 47.72 33.62 42.08
N ALA A 239 47.97 33.37 43.37
CA ALA A 239 48.96 32.38 43.83
C ALA A 239 48.61 30.95 43.40
N GLN A 240 47.33 30.55 43.41
CA GLN A 240 46.88 29.25 42.88
C GLN A 240 47.07 29.16 41.36
N SER A 241 46.75 30.23 40.62
CA SER A 241 46.92 30.27 39.16
C SER A 241 48.39 30.19 38.73
N ARG A 242 49.30 30.74 39.55
CA ARG A 242 50.76 30.67 39.36
C ARG A 242 51.38 29.40 39.96
N GLY A 243 50.69 28.76 40.90
CA GLY A 243 51.18 27.68 41.77
C GLY A 243 50.96 26.25 41.26
N GLU A 244 50.12 26.04 40.26
CA GLU A 244 50.03 24.74 39.58
C GLU A 244 51.12 24.61 38.49
N GLU A 245 52.28 24.09 38.90
CA GLU A 245 53.40 23.61 38.08
C GLU A 245 54.02 24.67 37.13
N GLY A 246 55.12 25.31 37.55
CA GLY A 246 55.94 26.24 36.74
C GLY A 246 56.59 25.63 35.48
N GLY A 247 56.17 24.45 35.04
CA GLY A 247 56.53 23.82 33.77
C GLY A 247 55.29 23.50 32.95
N PHE A 248 55.32 23.80 31.63
CA PHE A 248 54.23 23.47 30.72
C PHE A 248 53.98 21.95 30.68
N LYS A 249 52.86 21.50 31.27
CA LYS A 249 52.39 20.12 31.14
C LYS A 249 51.81 19.91 29.75
N ALA A 250 52.29 18.90 29.02
CA ALA A 250 51.83 18.59 27.67
C ALA A 250 50.37 18.06 27.69
N THR A 251 49.40 18.97 27.75
CA THR A 251 47.97 18.64 27.72
C THR A 251 47.40 18.70 26.30
N LEU A 252 46.63 17.68 25.93
CA LEU A 252 45.92 17.66 24.65
C LEU A 252 44.82 18.73 24.63
N LYS A 253 44.63 19.39 23.48
CA LYS A 253 43.56 20.38 23.28
C LYS A 253 42.18 19.81 23.62
N SER A 254 41.92 18.54 23.30
CA SER A 254 40.64 17.87 23.60
C SER A 254 40.34 17.73 25.09
N LYS A 255 41.32 17.86 25.98
CA LYS A 255 41.11 17.88 27.44
C LYS A 255 40.80 19.28 27.97
N LEU A 256 41.20 20.32 27.24
CA LEU A 256 40.90 21.72 27.55
C LEU A 256 39.54 22.13 26.97
N ASP A 257 39.23 21.65 25.77
CA ASP A 257 37.93 21.86 25.14
C ASP A 257 36.85 21.05 25.88
N ALA A 258 35.63 21.61 25.99
CA ALA A 258 34.48 20.89 26.55
C ALA A 258 34.20 19.58 25.78
N PRO A 259 33.68 18.53 26.45
CA PRO A 259 33.41 17.25 25.79
C PRO A 259 32.42 17.42 24.64
N ASN A 260 32.75 16.82 23.50
CA ASN A 260 31.88 16.87 22.32
C ASN A 260 30.60 16.05 22.58
N LYS A 261 29.46 16.74 22.69
CA LYS A 261 28.14 16.15 22.93
C LYS A 261 27.81 15.07 21.88
N ASP A 262 28.09 15.34 20.61
CA ASP A 262 27.81 14.41 19.52
C ASP A 262 28.59 13.10 19.66
N ALA A 263 29.84 13.17 20.14
CA ALA A 263 30.69 11.99 20.34
C ALA A 263 30.23 11.17 21.56
N ALA A 264 29.83 11.84 22.64
CA ALA A 264 29.29 11.18 23.82
C ALA A 264 27.95 10.48 23.50
N GLU A 265 27.06 11.15 22.76
CA GLU A 265 25.78 10.60 22.31
C GLU A 265 25.99 9.42 21.35
N ALA A 266 26.91 9.53 20.38
CA ALA A 266 27.23 8.44 19.47
C ALA A 266 27.75 7.20 20.20
N LYS A 267 28.56 7.39 21.25
CA LYS A 267 29.04 6.29 22.10
C LYS A 267 27.87 5.62 22.84
N ALA A 268 26.95 6.41 23.41
CA ALA A 268 25.76 5.88 24.07
C ALA A 268 24.87 5.09 23.09
N ARG A 269 24.56 5.67 21.92
CA ARG A 269 23.79 4.99 20.87
C ARG A 269 24.41 3.67 20.42
N LYS A 270 25.73 3.61 20.31
CA LYS A 270 26.44 2.37 19.99
C LYS A 270 26.28 1.32 21.09
N ALA A 271 26.42 1.70 22.35
CA ALA A 271 26.23 0.80 23.48
C ALA A 271 24.78 0.26 23.54
N ASP A 272 23.79 1.11 23.28
CA ASP A 272 22.38 0.70 23.23
C ASP A 272 22.10 -0.25 22.07
N ALA A 273 22.65 0.01 20.89
CA ALA A 273 22.53 -0.85 19.72
C ALA A 273 23.16 -2.23 19.95
N GLU A 274 24.35 -2.27 20.58
CA GLU A 274 25.02 -3.52 20.96
C GLU A 274 24.19 -4.30 22.00
N LYS A 275 23.64 -3.61 23.00
CA LYS A 275 22.76 -4.23 24.01
C LYS A 275 21.49 -4.80 23.39
N LEU A 276 20.86 -4.07 22.46
CA LEU A 276 19.67 -4.55 21.75
C LEU A 276 19.98 -5.73 20.85
N LYS A 277 21.12 -5.69 20.13
CA LYS A 277 21.60 -6.80 19.31
C LYS A 277 21.83 -8.05 20.15
N ARG A 278 22.53 -7.92 21.28
CA ARG A 278 22.77 -9.02 22.20
C ARG A 278 21.47 -9.59 22.74
N ARG A 279 20.53 -8.74 23.19
CA ARG A 279 19.21 -9.19 23.63
C ARG A 279 18.44 -9.93 22.53
N ARG A 280 18.54 -9.46 21.28
CA ARG A 280 17.90 -10.12 20.14
C ARG A 280 18.51 -11.49 19.86
N GLU A 281 19.82 -11.62 19.97
CA GLU A 281 20.54 -12.89 19.79
C GLU A 281 20.26 -13.86 20.95
N GLU A 282 20.26 -13.40 22.19
CA GLU A 282 19.93 -14.18 23.40
C GLU A 282 18.45 -14.62 23.42
N ALA A 283 17.53 -13.80 22.90
CA ALA A 283 16.11 -14.14 22.79
C ALA A 283 15.74 -14.94 21.53
N LEU A 284 16.66 -15.08 20.57
CA LEU A 284 16.41 -15.81 19.32
C LEU A 284 16.13 -17.31 19.55
N PRO A 285 16.87 -18.02 20.43
CA PRO A 285 16.56 -19.41 20.80
C PRO A 285 15.16 -19.58 21.36
N ASP A 286 14.72 -18.66 22.23
CA ASP A 286 13.38 -18.71 22.84
C ASP A 286 12.28 -18.48 21.80
N VAL A 287 12.48 -17.55 20.86
CA VAL A 287 11.56 -17.31 19.75
C VAL A 287 11.50 -18.51 18.81
N ILE A 288 12.65 -19.13 18.50
CA ILE A 288 12.71 -20.36 17.67
C ILE A 288 12.00 -21.52 18.39
N ALA A 289 12.21 -21.68 19.70
CA ALA A 289 11.52 -22.69 20.49
C ALA A 289 10.00 -22.46 20.49
N GLN A 290 9.55 -21.21 20.56
CA GLN A 290 8.13 -20.86 20.52
C GLN A 290 7.51 -21.10 19.14
N ILE A 291 8.23 -20.79 18.05
CA ILE A 291 7.80 -21.10 16.68
C ILE A 291 7.74 -22.62 16.47
N ASN A 292 8.76 -23.36 16.92
CA ASN A 292 8.76 -24.82 16.83
C ASN A 292 7.59 -25.41 17.61
N LYS A 293 7.29 -24.91 18.81
CA LYS A 293 6.12 -25.31 19.60
C LYS A 293 4.80 -25.02 18.88
N GLN A 294 4.66 -23.86 18.22
CA GLN A 294 3.48 -23.56 17.41
C GLN A 294 3.34 -24.46 16.18
N ASN A 295 4.45 -24.76 15.51
CA ASN A 295 4.49 -25.69 14.39
C ASN A 295 4.19 -27.13 14.83
N GLU A 296 4.65 -27.55 16.01
CA GLU A 296 4.31 -28.83 16.62
C GLU A 296 2.82 -28.91 16.97
N LEU A 297 2.22 -27.84 17.50
CA LEU A 297 0.78 -27.77 17.73
C LEU A 297 -0.03 -27.82 16.43
N MET A 298 0.46 -27.20 15.35
CA MET A 298 -0.15 -27.33 14.02
C MET A 298 0.05 -28.73 13.41
N ALA A 299 1.21 -29.35 13.62
CA ALA A 299 1.51 -30.71 13.16
C ALA A 299 0.76 -31.78 13.97
N MET A 300 0.46 -31.53 15.24
CA MET A 300 -0.40 -32.35 16.09
C MET A 300 -1.86 -32.35 15.64
N LYS A 301 -2.30 -31.40 14.80
CA LYS A 301 -3.49 -31.57 13.95
C LYS A 301 -3.18 -32.54 12.80
N LYS A 302 -2.74 -33.77 13.11
CA LYS A 302 -2.61 -34.86 12.14
C LYS A 302 -3.99 -35.14 11.56
N ARG A 303 -4.10 -35.09 10.23
CA ARG A 303 -5.26 -35.56 9.46
C ARG A 303 -5.66 -36.96 9.97
N GLY A 304 -6.89 -37.10 10.46
CA GLY A 304 -7.44 -38.41 10.81
C GLY A 304 -7.38 -39.34 9.60
N ARG A 305 -7.03 -40.62 9.82
CA ARG A 305 -6.99 -41.63 8.77
C ARG A 305 -8.37 -41.68 8.09
N LEU A 306 -8.41 -41.40 6.79
CA LEU A 306 -9.63 -41.44 5.98
C LEU A 306 -10.09 -42.89 5.86
N MET A 307 -11.11 -43.27 6.64
CA MET A 307 -11.78 -44.56 6.50
C MET A 307 -12.83 -44.42 5.41
N LEU A 308 -12.50 -44.84 4.19
CA LEU A 308 -13.48 -44.95 3.12
C LEU A 308 -14.40 -46.17 3.40
N PRO A 309 -15.72 -46.08 3.14
CA PRO A 309 -16.61 -47.22 3.19
C PRO A 309 -16.13 -48.32 2.22
N PRO A 310 -16.31 -49.61 2.56
CA PRO A 310 -15.99 -50.68 1.63
C PRO A 310 -16.81 -50.51 0.34
N PRO A 311 -16.20 -50.77 -0.83
CA PRO A 311 -16.85 -50.60 -2.11
C PRO A 311 -18.12 -51.46 -2.17
N GLN A 312 -19.27 -50.81 -2.42
CA GLN A 312 -20.51 -51.51 -2.74
C GLN A 312 -20.51 -51.83 -4.23
N VAL A 313 -19.64 -52.75 -4.65
CA VAL A 313 -19.67 -53.30 -5.99
C VAL A 313 -20.03 -54.76 -5.85
N THR A 314 -21.14 -55.17 -6.45
CA THR A 314 -21.59 -56.57 -6.42
C THR A 314 -20.74 -57.39 -7.41
N ASP A 315 -20.52 -58.68 -7.14
CA ASP A 315 -19.70 -59.55 -8.02
C ASP A 315 -20.19 -59.56 -9.48
N ARG A 316 -21.49 -59.33 -9.69
CA ARG A 316 -22.09 -59.16 -11.03
C ARG A 316 -21.62 -57.91 -11.77
N GLU A 317 -21.39 -56.81 -11.07
CA GLU A 317 -20.89 -55.57 -11.68
C GLU A 317 -19.41 -55.69 -12.03
N LEU A 318 -18.63 -56.42 -11.22
CA LEU A 318 -17.25 -56.78 -11.54
C LEU A 318 -17.17 -57.70 -12.77
N GLU A 319 -18.03 -58.72 -12.87
CA GLU A 319 -18.11 -59.58 -14.06
C GLU A 319 -18.53 -58.79 -15.31
N ALA A 320 -19.45 -57.83 -15.18
CA ALA A 320 -19.87 -56.98 -16.30
C ALA A 320 -18.74 -56.06 -16.78
N VAL A 321 -17.93 -55.51 -15.87
CA VAL A 321 -16.77 -54.68 -16.23
C VAL A 321 -15.66 -55.52 -16.87
N VAL A 322 -15.38 -56.71 -16.34
CA VAL A 322 -14.40 -57.63 -16.92
C VAL A 322 -14.87 -58.11 -18.30
N LYS A 323 -16.16 -58.43 -18.46
CA LYS A 323 -16.74 -58.83 -19.75
C LYS A 323 -16.79 -57.68 -20.75
N ALA A 324 -17.08 -56.45 -20.31
CA ALA A 324 -16.99 -55.25 -21.14
C ALA A 324 -15.55 -54.98 -21.58
N SER A 325 -14.55 -55.22 -20.72
CA SER A 325 -13.13 -55.12 -21.09
C SER A 325 -12.64 -56.26 -22.00
N ALA A 326 -13.22 -57.46 -21.87
CA ALA A 326 -12.85 -58.63 -22.65
C ALA A 326 -13.49 -58.68 -24.05
N SER A 327 -14.56 -57.90 -24.27
CA SER A 327 -15.31 -57.90 -25.55
C SER A 327 -14.87 -56.81 -26.53
N GLY A 328 -13.78 -56.07 -26.23
CA GLY A 328 -13.41 -54.85 -26.98
C GLY A 328 -11.93 -54.74 -27.39
N LEU A 329 -11.18 -55.85 -27.46
CA LEU A 329 -9.80 -55.83 -27.95
C LEU A 329 -9.65 -56.64 -29.24
N LEU A 330 -9.99 -56.00 -30.35
CA LEU A 330 -9.53 -56.33 -31.71
C LEU A 330 -9.39 -55.03 -32.51
N GLU A 331 -8.14 -54.75 -32.87
CA GLU A 331 -7.61 -53.86 -33.93
C GLU A 331 -7.92 -52.34 -33.95
N ASP A 332 -6.79 -51.62 -33.85
CA ASP A 332 -6.37 -50.42 -34.58
C ASP A 332 -6.81 -49.00 -34.17
N SER A 333 -5.79 -48.13 -34.22
CA SER A 333 -5.79 -46.67 -34.34
C SER A 333 -6.48 -45.82 -33.27
N GLY A 334 -5.65 -45.12 -32.50
CA GLY A 334 -6.06 -44.08 -31.57
C GLY A 334 -6.80 -42.93 -32.25
N SER A 335 -7.95 -42.58 -31.69
CA SER A 335 -8.51 -41.21 -31.59
C SER A 335 -10.00 -41.17 -31.23
N ASP A 336 -10.65 -42.31 -30.92
CA ASP A 336 -12.13 -42.34 -30.75
C ASP A 336 -12.65 -42.69 -29.34
N ALA A 337 -11.77 -42.87 -28.35
CA ALA A 337 -12.18 -43.16 -26.96
C ALA A 337 -12.85 -41.95 -26.25
N ALA A 338 -12.65 -40.72 -26.75
CA ALA A 338 -13.22 -39.51 -26.15
C ALA A 338 -14.65 -39.21 -26.65
N ARG A 339 -15.10 -39.83 -27.75
CA ARG A 339 -16.44 -39.59 -28.32
C ARG A 339 -17.52 -40.51 -27.76
N LEU A 340 -17.15 -41.67 -27.20
CA LEU A 340 -18.11 -42.61 -26.63
C LEU A 340 -18.59 -42.22 -25.21
N LEU A 341 -17.84 -41.35 -24.51
CA LEU A 341 -18.21 -40.85 -23.16
C LEU A 341 -19.19 -39.67 -23.18
N THR A 342 -19.46 -39.08 -24.35
CA THR A 342 -20.34 -37.91 -24.51
C THR A 342 -21.63 -38.18 -25.27
N ALA A 343 -21.83 -39.40 -25.77
CA ALA A 343 -22.94 -39.73 -26.66
C ALA A 343 -24.22 -40.29 -25.98
N SER A 344 -24.31 -40.29 -24.64
CA SER A 344 -25.52 -40.78 -23.95
C SER A 344 -25.87 -39.94 -22.73
N TYR A 345 -26.32 -38.70 -22.98
CA TYR A 345 -27.02 -37.89 -21.99
C TYR A 345 -28.44 -37.50 -22.43
N ASP A 346 -29.03 -38.26 -23.34
CA ASP A 346 -30.37 -38.00 -23.89
C ASP A 346 -31.27 -39.24 -23.71
N ALA A 347 -31.44 -39.67 -22.45
CA ALA A 347 -32.50 -40.61 -22.06
C ALA A 347 -32.61 -40.72 -20.54
N THR A 348 -33.35 -39.82 -19.89
CA THR A 348 -33.93 -40.09 -18.56
C THR A 348 -35.40 -40.49 -18.72
N PRO A 349 -35.80 -41.72 -18.36
CA PRO A 349 -37.21 -42.10 -18.38
C PRO A 349 -37.93 -41.45 -17.20
N ALA A 350 -39.04 -40.77 -17.51
CA ALA A 350 -39.95 -40.21 -16.52
C ALA A 350 -40.62 -41.34 -15.71
N ALA A 351 -40.38 -41.36 -14.40
CA ALA A 351 -41.19 -42.11 -13.43
C ALA A 351 -41.27 -41.30 -12.14
N GLY A 352 -42.51 -41.09 -11.66
CA GLY A 352 -42.84 -40.15 -10.61
C GLY A 352 -42.37 -40.57 -9.22
N ALA A 353 -41.70 -39.64 -8.55
CA ALA A 353 -41.65 -39.54 -7.10
C ALA A 353 -41.58 -38.04 -6.76
N SER A 354 -42.64 -37.51 -6.13
CA SER A 354 -42.71 -36.11 -5.69
C SER A 354 -41.80 -35.90 -4.48
N ALA A 355 -40.50 -35.75 -4.73
CA ALA A 355 -39.58 -35.15 -3.79
C ALA A 355 -39.73 -33.63 -3.90
N ARG A 356 -40.57 -33.04 -3.04
CA ARG A 356 -40.64 -31.59 -2.87
C ARG A 356 -39.32 -31.13 -2.25
N THR A 357 -38.37 -30.75 -3.09
CA THR A 357 -37.28 -29.88 -2.69
C THR A 357 -37.87 -28.58 -2.15
N PRO A 358 -37.35 -27.98 -1.06
CA PRO A 358 -37.80 -26.67 -0.64
C PRO A 358 -37.42 -25.70 -1.76
N ARG A 359 -38.43 -25.26 -2.52
CA ARG A 359 -38.34 -24.09 -3.38
C ARG A 359 -37.88 -22.96 -2.49
N ALA A 360 -36.64 -22.50 -2.70
CA ALA A 360 -36.16 -21.26 -2.12
C ALA A 360 -37.25 -20.21 -2.34
N ALA A 361 -37.65 -19.53 -1.26
CA ALA A 361 -38.67 -18.51 -1.33
C ALA A 361 -38.33 -17.55 -2.47
N ALA A 362 -39.27 -17.35 -3.39
CA ALA A 362 -39.22 -16.30 -4.39
C ALA A 362 -39.45 -14.92 -3.71
N GLY A 363 -38.65 -14.62 -2.69
CA GLY A 363 -38.41 -13.26 -2.27
C GLY A 363 -37.37 -12.68 -3.21
N GLY A 364 -37.60 -11.47 -3.72
CA GLY A 364 -36.73 -10.74 -4.64
C GLY A 364 -35.35 -10.45 -4.05
N GLY A 365 -34.53 -11.48 -3.89
CA GLY A 365 -33.10 -11.43 -3.63
C GLY A 365 -32.33 -11.39 -4.95
N GLY A 366 -32.84 -10.65 -5.93
CA GLY A 366 -32.00 -10.15 -7.01
C GLY A 366 -30.89 -9.31 -6.40
N ASP A 367 -29.69 -9.41 -6.94
CA ASP A 367 -28.63 -8.49 -6.56
C ASP A 367 -29.01 -7.11 -7.07
N ALA A 368 -29.63 -6.30 -6.20
CA ALA A 368 -30.25 -5.02 -6.56
C ALA A 368 -29.27 -4.08 -7.30
N VAL A 369 -27.98 -4.18 -6.97
CA VAL A 369 -26.89 -3.46 -7.66
C VAL A 369 -26.77 -3.91 -9.12
N LEU A 370 -26.79 -5.23 -9.37
CA LEU A 370 -26.71 -5.77 -10.72
C LEU A 370 -28.00 -5.54 -11.51
N GLU A 371 -29.16 -5.55 -10.86
CA GLU A 371 -30.45 -5.22 -11.49
C GLU A 371 -30.50 -3.74 -11.91
N GLU A 372 -30.03 -2.84 -11.03
CA GLU A 372 -29.90 -1.42 -11.38
C GLU A 372 -28.87 -1.20 -12.49
N ALA A 373 -27.71 -1.86 -12.43
CA ALA A 373 -26.71 -1.81 -13.48
C ALA A 373 -27.26 -2.33 -14.82
N ALA A 374 -28.09 -3.38 -14.81
CA ALA A 374 -28.76 -3.89 -16.01
C ALA A 374 -29.72 -2.86 -16.60
N ALA A 375 -30.51 -2.20 -15.75
CA ALA A 375 -31.43 -1.14 -16.17
C ALA A 375 -30.68 0.07 -16.78
N GLN A 376 -29.53 0.45 -16.21
CA GLN A 376 -28.67 1.51 -16.75
C GLN A 376 -28.00 1.10 -18.07
N ALA A 377 -27.52 -0.14 -18.19
CA ALA A 377 -26.99 -0.66 -19.44
C ALA A 377 -28.03 -0.66 -20.57
N ALA A 378 -29.27 -1.07 -20.26
CA ALA A 378 -30.38 -1.04 -21.20
C ALA A 378 -30.73 0.40 -21.65
N MET A 379 -30.71 1.38 -20.73
CA MET A 379 -30.91 2.79 -21.05
C MET A 379 -29.82 3.37 -21.97
N ILE A 380 -28.56 2.94 -21.80
CA ILE A 380 -27.46 3.36 -22.66
C ILE A 380 -27.59 2.74 -24.07
N ALA A 381 -28.08 1.50 -24.15
CA ALA A 381 -28.23 0.79 -25.43
C ALA A 381 -29.49 1.20 -26.21
N SER A 382 -30.55 1.67 -25.53
CA SER A 382 -31.79 2.10 -26.20
C SER A 382 -31.61 3.44 -26.92
N ASP A 383 -31.99 3.49 -28.20
CA ASP A 383 -31.99 4.72 -28.98
C ASP A 383 -32.95 5.75 -28.37
N THR A 384 -32.50 6.99 -28.31
CA THR A 384 -33.35 8.08 -27.81
C THR A 384 -34.59 8.24 -28.71
N PRO A 385 -35.73 8.65 -28.15
CA PRO A 385 -36.96 8.86 -28.94
C PRO A 385 -36.80 9.91 -30.07
N LEU A 386 -35.73 10.72 -30.02
CA LEU A 386 -35.37 11.64 -31.10
C LEU A 386 -34.89 10.92 -32.37
N LEU A 387 -34.34 9.70 -32.25
CA LEU A 387 -33.97 8.83 -33.37
C LEU A 387 -35.07 7.83 -33.76
N GLY A 388 -36.24 7.88 -33.11
CA GLY A 388 -37.35 6.96 -33.37
C GLY A 388 -37.34 5.65 -32.57
N GLY A 389 -36.51 5.55 -31.52
CA GLY A 389 -36.50 4.41 -30.60
C GLY A 389 -37.66 4.44 -29.60
N GLU A 390 -38.23 3.27 -29.29
CA GLU A 390 -39.13 3.11 -28.14
C GLU A 390 -38.32 3.20 -26.84
N SER A 391 -38.80 3.97 -25.86
CA SER A 391 -38.10 4.13 -24.57
C SER A 391 -38.02 2.77 -23.86
N ALA A 392 -36.83 2.37 -23.41
CA ALA A 392 -36.65 1.12 -22.68
C ALA A 392 -37.67 1.02 -21.52
N PRO A 393 -38.38 -0.11 -21.35
CA PRO A 393 -39.32 -0.26 -20.26
C PRO A 393 -38.56 -0.15 -18.94
N LEU A 394 -38.82 0.92 -18.20
CA LEU A 394 -38.22 1.16 -16.90
C LEU A 394 -38.76 0.09 -15.95
N ALA A 395 -38.02 -1.02 -15.79
CA ALA A 395 -38.33 -2.00 -14.76
C ALA A 395 -38.42 -1.27 -13.43
N SER A 396 -39.53 -1.51 -12.73
CA SER A 396 -40.03 -0.82 -11.54
C SER A 396 -38.92 -0.14 -10.72
N LEU A 397 -39.07 1.17 -10.53
CA LEU A 397 -38.34 1.99 -9.57
C LEU A 397 -38.11 1.19 -8.28
N GLY A 398 -36.89 0.67 -8.07
CA GLY A 398 -36.48 0.14 -6.79
C GLY A 398 -36.60 1.27 -5.78
N ASP A 399 -37.49 1.12 -4.81
CA ASP A 399 -37.77 2.12 -3.78
C ASP A 399 -36.50 2.37 -2.94
N PHE A 400 -35.76 3.40 -3.33
CA PHE A 400 -34.54 3.87 -2.65
C PHE A 400 -34.88 4.75 -1.43
N SER A 401 -35.81 4.29 -0.59
CA SER A 401 -36.12 4.89 0.72
C SER A 401 -34.95 4.74 1.74
N GLY A 402 -33.76 4.27 1.35
CA GLY A 402 -32.69 3.83 2.24
C GLY A 402 -31.55 4.82 2.46
N VAL A 403 -31.82 6.04 2.97
CA VAL A 403 -30.75 6.92 3.51
C VAL A 403 -30.42 6.57 4.99
N THR A 404 -31.03 5.54 5.58
CA THR A 404 -30.66 5.06 6.92
C THR A 404 -30.58 3.53 6.98
N PRO A 405 -29.57 2.95 7.64
CA PRO A 405 -29.44 1.51 7.79
C PRO A 405 -30.56 1.00 8.72
N ARG A 406 -31.39 0.06 8.24
CA ARG A 406 -32.35 -0.63 9.11
C ARG A 406 -31.60 -1.59 10.03
N PRO A 407 -31.93 -1.65 11.34
CA PRO A 407 -31.32 -2.60 12.26
C PRO A 407 -31.69 -4.03 11.86
N LYS A 408 -30.68 -4.90 11.73
CA LYS A 408 -30.86 -6.34 11.56
C LYS A 408 -31.54 -6.90 12.81
N GLY A 409 -32.84 -7.18 12.72
CA GLY A 409 -33.61 -7.67 13.85
C GLY A 409 -34.97 -8.23 13.46
N LEU A 410 -35.03 -9.15 12.49
CA LEU A 410 -36.13 -10.12 12.44
C LEU A 410 -35.51 -11.51 12.26
N THR A 411 -35.55 -12.26 13.35
CA THR A 411 -35.15 -13.66 13.46
C THR A 411 -35.82 -14.52 12.40
N GLN A 412 -35.04 -15.31 11.66
CA GLN A 412 -35.56 -16.43 10.88
C GLN A 412 -36.27 -17.40 11.83
N GLN A 413 -37.59 -17.49 11.76
CA GLN A 413 -38.34 -18.57 12.41
C GLN A 413 -38.31 -19.81 11.50
N THR A 414 -37.83 -20.91 12.03
CA THR A 414 -37.94 -22.25 11.44
C THR A 414 -39.40 -22.74 11.50
N PRO A 415 -39.98 -23.29 10.41
CA PRO A 415 -41.34 -23.80 10.44
C PRO A 415 -41.42 -25.18 11.12
N ASN A 416 -42.41 -25.34 12.01
CA ASN A 416 -42.69 -26.56 12.77
C ASN A 416 -43.59 -27.53 11.97
N PRO A 417 -43.20 -28.80 11.72
CA PRO A 417 -43.92 -29.70 10.81
C PRO A 417 -45.11 -30.48 11.41
N LEU A 418 -45.56 -30.22 12.65
CA LEU A 418 -46.60 -31.04 13.31
C LEU A 418 -48.05 -30.57 13.13
N ALA A 419 -48.32 -29.47 12.41
CA ALA A 419 -49.67 -28.90 12.30
C ALA A 419 -50.49 -29.40 11.09
N ALA A 420 -49.99 -30.35 10.28
CA ALA A 420 -50.61 -30.73 9.00
C ALA A 420 -51.29 -32.11 8.99
N ALA A 421 -51.85 -32.55 10.11
CA ALA A 421 -52.63 -33.78 10.19
C ALA A 421 -53.99 -33.52 10.86
N ALA A 422 -54.90 -32.87 10.14
CA ALA A 422 -56.32 -32.89 10.44
C ALA A 422 -57.09 -32.99 9.11
N THR A 423 -57.73 -34.13 8.90
CA THR A 423 -58.56 -34.48 7.74
C THR A 423 -59.86 -33.65 7.71
N PRO A 424 -60.46 -33.41 6.54
CA PRO A 424 -61.72 -32.67 6.43
C PRO A 424 -62.91 -33.64 6.41
N GLY A 425 -63.96 -33.33 7.18
CA GLY A 425 -65.21 -34.09 7.14
C GLY A 425 -66.41 -33.27 7.60
N GLY A 426 -67.30 -32.96 6.66
CA GLY A 426 -68.75 -33.07 6.85
C GLY A 426 -69.57 -31.85 7.32
N MET A 427 -70.44 -31.41 6.40
CA MET A 427 -71.86 -31.05 6.60
C MET A 427 -72.31 -29.68 7.16
N THR A 428 -72.69 -28.78 6.22
CA THR A 428 -73.98 -28.03 6.06
C THR A 428 -74.56 -27.13 7.20
N PRO A 429 -75.64 -26.33 7.01
CA PRO A 429 -75.57 -24.85 7.09
C PRO A 429 -76.62 -24.20 8.05
N SER A 430 -76.43 -22.95 8.48
CA SER A 430 -77.54 -22.05 8.94
C SER A 430 -76.93 -20.70 9.36
N ALA A 431 -77.22 -19.60 8.67
CA ALA A 431 -78.30 -18.65 8.98
C ALA A 431 -78.04 -17.75 10.22
N GLY A 432 -78.04 -16.44 9.96
CA GLY A 432 -78.74 -15.47 10.81
C GLY A 432 -77.93 -14.65 11.81
N GLY A 433 -77.87 -13.34 11.57
CA GLY A 433 -78.24 -12.36 12.60
C GLY A 433 -77.13 -11.68 13.39
N GLY A 434 -76.68 -10.52 12.89
CA GLY A 434 -76.92 -9.21 13.50
C GLY A 434 -76.42 -8.87 14.91
N GLY A 435 -75.73 -7.72 14.99
CA GLY A 435 -75.94 -6.73 16.04
C GLY A 435 -74.78 -6.50 17.02
N GLY A 436 -74.18 -5.31 16.94
CA GLY A 436 -73.18 -4.78 17.87
C GLY A 436 -72.25 -3.79 17.20
#